data_AF-A0A6I6ARW2-F1
#
_entry.id   AF-A0A6I6ARW2-F1
#
_cell.length_a   1.000
_cell.length_b   1.000
_cell.length_c   1.000
_cell.angle_alpha   90.00
_cell.angle_beta   90.00
_cell.angle_gamma   90.00
#
_symmetry.space_group_name_H-M   'P 1'
#
loop_
_entity.id
_entity.type
_entity.pdbx_description
1 polymer ?
#
loop_
_entity_poly.entity_id
_entity_poly.type
_entity_poly.pdbx_seq_one_letter_code
_entity_poly.pdbx_strand_id
1 'polypeptide(L)'
;MTRISTLLHVEQPALPDLAAMEGIGELIFLPIGGHPRAWIKRLAPLQLPEFYLFDRESPPETEQRATLVAEINRRTRCRAVLTRKRSLENYLHPHAIQAVAEIIPEFGDHDCVASEVAQRIFNSRHDDYCWERLDRRPQIKLRNRAKHWLNTSAVEKMTVPLLQERDPDGEIISWLETIGQLAETA
;
A
#
# COMPACT_ATOMS: atom_id res chain seq x y z
N MET A 1 -2.60 -5.29 0.41
CA MET A 1 -4.07 -5.17 0.46
C MET A 1 -4.74 -6.51 0.78
N THR A 2 -4.59 -7.56 -0.03
CA THR A 2 -5.25 -8.87 0.21
C THR A 2 -5.11 -9.43 1.64
N ARG A 3 -3.90 -9.46 2.19
CA ARG A 3 -3.69 -9.94 3.58
C ARG A 3 -4.45 -9.11 4.63
N ILE A 4 -4.48 -7.78 4.46
CA ILE A 4 -5.18 -6.88 5.39
C ILE A 4 -6.71 -7.02 5.22
N SER A 5 -7.21 -7.17 3.98
CA SER A 5 -8.64 -7.39 3.77
C SER A 5 -9.12 -8.70 4.38
N THR A 6 -8.36 -9.79 4.23
CA THR A 6 -8.68 -11.07 4.87
C THR A 6 -8.67 -10.92 6.40
N LEU A 7 -7.66 -10.27 6.97
CA LEU A 7 -7.59 -9.99 8.41
C LEU A 7 -8.83 -9.23 8.91
N LEU A 8 -9.21 -8.16 8.20
CA LEU A 8 -10.40 -7.37 8.55
C LEU A 8 -11.70 -8.14 8.36
N HIS A 9 -11.83 -8.95 7.30
CA HIS A 9 -13.02 -9.76 7.03
C HIS A 9 -13.29 -10.79 8.13
N VAL A 10 -12.24 -11.40 8.70
CA VAL A 10 -12.39 -12.36 9.81
C VAL A 10 -13.08 -11.73 11.03
N GLU A 11 -12.77 -10.48 11.36
CA GLU A 11 -13.39 -9.77 12.48
C GLU A 11 -14.69 -9.05 12.09
N GLN A 12 -14.78 -8.60 10.84
CA GLN A 12 -15.91 -7.84 10.29
C GLN A 12 -16.35 -8.45 8.95
N PRO A 13 -17.19 -9.51 8.96
CA PRO A 13 -17.58 -10.24 7.74
C PRO A 13 -18.32 -9.42 6.68
N ALA A 14 -18.80 -8.22 7.03
CA ALA A 14 -19.41 -7.28 6.09
C ALA A 14 -18.39 -6.63 5.14
N LEU A 15 -17.10 -6.59 5.50
CA LEU A 15 -16.05 -6.08 4.62
C LEU A 15 -15.63 -7.15 3.61
N PRO A 16 -15.32 -6.81 2.35
CA PRO A 16 -14.93 -7.82 1.37
C PRO A 16 -13.56 -8.43 1.69
N ASP A 17 -13.46 -9.75 1.54
CA ASP A 17 -12.17 -10.45 1.48
C ASP A 17 -11.63 -10.42 0.05
N LEU A 18 -10.75 -9.45 -0.24
CA LEU A 18 -10.18 -9.28 -1.58
C LEU A 18 -9.36 -10.49 -2.05
N ALA A 19 -8.80 -11.30 -1.14
CA ALA A 19 -8.07 -12.50 -1.52
C ALA A 19 -9.03 -13.59 -2.03
N ALA A 20 -10.16 -13.77 -1.33
CA ALA A 20 -11.20 -14.69 -1.75
C ALA A 20 -11.84 -14.26 -3.07
N MET A 21 -12.20 -12.97 -3.21
CA MET A 21 -12.77 -12.41 -4.44
C MET A 21 -11.84 -12.56 -5.65
N GLU A 22 -10.53 -12.33 -5.47
CA GLU A 22 -9.55 -12.59 -6.54
C GLU A 22 -9.50 -14.07 -6.91
N GLY A 23 -9.53 -14.96 -5.92
CA GLY A 23 -9.47 -16.41 -6.11
C GLY A 23 -10.64 -16.99 -6.92
N ILE A 24 -11.83 -16.38 -6.82
CA ILE A 24 -13.03 -16.78 -7.57
C ILE A 24 -13.26 -15.93 -8.84
N GLY A 25 -12.40 -14.96 -9.11
CA GLY A 25 -12.46 -14.12 -10.31
C GLY A 25 -13.49 -12.99 -10.29
N GLU A 26 -14.01 -12.63 -9.11
CA GLU A 26 -14.90 -11.46 -8.95
C GLU A 26 -14.17 -10.14 -9.10
N LEU A 27 -12.87 -10.13 -8.78
CA LEU A 27 -11.99 -8.99 -9.03
C LEU A 27 -10.62 -9.46 -9.54
N ILE A 28 -9.89 -8.54 -10.15
CA ILE A 28 -8.49 -8.76 -10.54
C ILE A 28 -7.62 -7.61 -10.03
N PHE A 29 -6.43 -7.93 -9.50
CA PHE A 29 -5.44 -6.91 -9.18
C PHE A 29 -4.56 -6.62 -10.40
N LEU A 30 -4.52 -5.36 -10.81
CA LEU A 30 -3.64 -4.88 -11.87
C LEU A 30 -2.55 -3.98 -11.27
N PRO A 31 -1.34 -4.49 -10.99
CA PRO A 31 -0.23 -3.66 -10.54
C PRO A 31 0.26 -2.77 -11.70
N ILE A 32 -0.11 -1.49 -11.66
CA ILE A 32 0.24 -0.53 -12.71
C ILE A 32 1.61 0.09 -12.42
N GLY A 33 2.64 -0.39 -13.13
CA GLY A 33 3.94 0.28 -13.23
C GLY A 33 3.99 1.30 -14.38
N GLY A 34 4.86 2.29 -14.27
CA GLY A 34 5.13 3.24 -15.35
C GLY A 34 4.10 4.38 -15.45
N HIS A 35 3.35 4.46 -16.55
CA HIS A 35 2.41 5.57 -16.84
C HIS A 35 0.95 5.14 -16.66
N PRO A 36 0.29 5.47 -15.53
CA PRO A 36 -1.08 5.04 -15.25
C PRO A 36 -2.10 5.48 -16.31
N ARG A 37 -1.90 6.65 -16.93
CA ARG A 37 -2.76 7.18 -18.00
C ARG A 37 -2.91 6.23 -19.19
N ALA A 38 -1.87 5.46 -19.52
CA ALA A 38 -1.93 4.51 -20.61
C ALA A 38 -2.89 3.34 -20.31
N TRP A 39 -2.87 2.85 -19.06
CA TRP A 39 -3.75 1.78 -18.61
C TRP A 39 -5.20 2.23 -18.52
N ILE A 40 -5.45 3.38 -17.91
CA ILE A 40 -6.79 3.97 -17.80
C ILE A 40 -7.45 4.08 -19.19
N LYS A 41 -6.73 4.57 -20.19
CA LYS A 41 -7.24 4.66 -21.57
C LYS A 41 -7.54 3.30 -22.20
N ARG A 42 -6.75 2.27 -21.89
CA ARG A 42 -6.91 0.92 -22.43
C ARG A 42 -8.05 0.16 -21.77
N LEU A 43 -8.30 0.40 -20.49
CA LEU A 43 -9.36 -0.26 -19.72
C LEU A 43 -10.72 0.42 -19.90
N ALA A 44 -10.74 1.73 -20.16
CA ALA A 44 -11.98 2.50 -20.29
C ALA A 44 -13.04 1.90 -21.24
N PRO A 45 -12.69 1.34 -22.42
CA PRO A 45 -13.68 0.71 -23.30
C PRO A 45 -14.35 -0.54 -22.73
N LEU A 46 -13.76 -1.19 -21.70
CA LEU A 46 -14.33 -2.38 -21.08
C LEU A 46 -15.56 -2.05 -20.21
N GLN A 47 -15.71 -0.78 -19.78
CA GLN A 47 -16.82 -0.29 -18.95
C GLN A 47 -17.06 -1.10 -17.66
N LEU A 48 -16.00 -1.76 -17.15
CA LEU A 48 -16.02 -2.48 -15.89
C LEU A 48 -15.90 -1.48 -14.72
N PRO A 49 -16.39 -1.85 -13.52
CA PRO A 49 -16.06 -1.13 -12.30
C PRO A 49 -14.53 -1.10 -12.07
N GLU A 50 -13.99 0.07 -11.74
CA GLU A 50 -12.55 0.26 -11.53
C GLU A 50 -12.27 0.95 -10.19
N PHE A 51 -11.43 0.35 -9.36
CA PHE A 51 -10.87 0.99 -8.16
C PHE A 51 -9.37 1.21 -8.31
N TYR A 52 -8.92 2.45 -8.13
CA TYR A 52 -7.52 2.85 -8.22
C TYR A 52 -7.01 3.34 -6.87
N LEU A 53 -5.90 2.75 -6.42
CA LEU A 53 -5.20 3.14 -5.21
C LEU A 53 -3.83 3.69 -5.58
N PHE A 54 -3.57 4.94 -5.20
CA PHE A 54 -2.27 5.59 -5.40
C PHE A 54 -1.64 5.90 -4.05
N ASP A 55 -0.37 5.55 -3.87
CA ASP A 55 0.43 6.07 -2.76
C ASP A 55 0.52 7.61 -2.90
N ARG A 56 0.53 8.35 -1.79
CA ARG A 56 0.73 9.81 -1.81
C ARG A 56 2.10 10.20 -2.32
N GLU A 57 3.12 9.45 -1.93
CA GLU A 57 4.54 9.78 -2.14
C GLU A 57 4.90 11.20 -1.68
N SER A 58 6.06 11.70 -2.10
CA SER A 58 6.49 13.09 -1.95
C SER A 58 6.22 13.88 -3.23
N PRO A 59 6.14 15.22 -3.18
CA PRO A 59 6.16 16.06 -4.37
C PRO A 59 7.42 15.80 -5.24
N PRO A 60 7.32 15.88 -6.58
CA PRO A 60 6.15 16.28 -7.38
C PRO A 60 5.15 15.14 -7.72
N GLU A 61 5.43 13.91 -7.30
CA GLU A 61 4.58 12.75 -7.62
C GLU A 61 3.18 12.88 -6.99
N THR A 62 3.09 13.46 -5.80
CA THR A 62 1.82 13.72 -5.10
C THR A 62 0.84 14.52 -5.95
N GLU A 63 1.27 15.65 -6.53
CA GLU A 63 0.43 16.55 -7.31
C GLU A 63 -0.02 15.91 -8.63
N GLN A 64 0.89 15.17 -9.27
CA GLN A 64 0.60 14.44 -10.50
C GLN A 64 -0.46 13.36 -10.26
N ARG A 65 -0.34 12.61 -9.16
CA ARG A 65 -1.31 11.59 -8.76
C ARG A 65 -2.65 12.21 -8.33
N ALA A 66 -2.64 13.34 -7.64
CA ALA A 66 -3.86 14.06 -7.27
C ALA A 66 -4.66 14.50 -8.50
N THR A 67 -3.98 15.02 -9.52
CA THR A 67 -4.61 15.39 -10.80
C THR A 67 -5.23 14.15 -11.47
N LEU A 68 -4.50 13.04 -11.50
CA LEU A 68 -4.98 11.79 -12.07
C LEU A 68 -6.20 11.23 -11.31
N VAL A 69 -6.17 11.28 -9.98
CA VAL A 69 -7.30 10.88 -9.12
C VAL A 69 -8.56 11.70 -9.46
N ALA A 70 -8.41 13.01 -9.62
CA ALA A 70 -9.52 13.88 -10.02
C ALA A 70 -10.05 13.56 -11.43
N GLU A 71 -9.17 13.22 -12.37
CA GLU A 71 -9.55 12.79 -13.72
C GLU A 71 -10.36 11.48 -13.70
N ILE A 72 -9.90 10.47 -12.95
CA ILE A 72 -10.58 9.17 -12.86
C ILE A 72 -11.94 9.28 -12.18
N ASN A 73 -12.04 10.05 -11.09
CA ASN A 73 -13.29 10.19 -10.32
C ASN A 73 -14.42 10.91 -11.09
N ARG A 74 -14.16 11.46 -12.28
CA ARG A 74 -15.20 11.99 -13.18
C ARG A 74 -15.85 10.90 -14.05
N ARG A 75 -15.27 9.70 -14.10
CA ARG A 75 -15.76 8.58 -14.90
C ARG A 75 -16.81 7.80 -14.11
N THR A 76 -17.80 7.27 -14.81
CA THR A 76 -18.82 6.40 -14.22
C THR A 76 -18.20 5.09 -13.74
N ARG A 77 -18.67 4.57 -12.61
CA ARG A 77 -18.22 3.30 -12.01
C ARG A 77 -16.71 3.21 -11.76
N CYS A 78 -16.04 4.37 -11.65
CA CYS A 78 -14.62 4.45 -11.36
C CYS A 78 -14.43 5.20 -10.05
N ARG A 79 -13.58 4.65 -9.17
CA ARG A 79 -13.09 5.37 -8.00
C ARG A 79 -11.57 5.36 -7.97
N ALA A 80 -10.98 6.52 -7.72
CA ALA A 80 -9.57 6.66 -7.42
C ALA A 80 -9.37 7.35 -6.07
N VAL A 81 -8.39 6.87 -5.31
CA VAL A 81 -7.99 7.44 -4.03
C VAL A 81 -6.48 7.61 -3.96
N LEU A 82 -6.05 8.62 -3.21
CA LEU A 82 -4.67 8.86 -2.83
C LEU A 82 -4.56 8.58 -1.33
N THR A 83 -3.59 7.77 -0.90
CA THR A 83 -3.41 7.48 0.53
C THR A 83 -3.26 8.76 1.35
N ARG A 84 -3.78 8.81 2.59
CA ARG A 84 -3.46 9.92 3.51
C ARG A 84 -2.00 9.88 3.94
N LYS A 85 -1.50 8.68 4.22
CA LYS A 85 -0.09 8.44 4.52
C LYS A 85 0.74 8.40 3.25
N ARG A 86 2.07 8.41 3.36
CA ARG A 86 2.96 8.43 2.20
C ARG A 86 2.75 7.22 1.28
N SER A 87 2.69 6.01 1.83
CA SER A 87 2.43 4.79 1.08
C SER A 87 1.74 3.73 1.94
N LEU A 88 1.34 2.62 1.31
CA LEU A 88 0.80 1.45 2.02
C LEU A 88 1.68 0.94 3.17
N GLU A 89 3.01 1.07 3.06
CA GLU A 89 3.91 0.63 4.14
C GLU A 89 3.73 1.44 5.43
N ASN A 90 3.24 2.69 5.35
CA ASN A 90 3.01 3.54 6.53
C ASN A 90 1.82 3.08 7.39
N TYR A 91 0.98 2.16 6.91
CA TYR A 91 -0.11 1.55 7.68
C TYR A 91 0.36 0.33 8.48
N LEU A 92 1.58 -0.17 8.24
CA LEU A 92 2.16 -1.23 9.07
C LEU A 92 2.54 -0.67 10.44
N HIS A 93 2.24 -1.44 11.48
CA HIS A 93 2.60 -1.09 12.84
C HIS A 93 4.08 -1.42 13.11
N PRO A 94 4.86 -0.56 13.81
CA PRO A 94 6.26 -0.82 14.15
C PRO A 94 6.51 -2.20 14.80
N HIS A 95 5.61 -2.66 15.67
CA HIS A 95 5.66 -4.00 16.27
C HIS A 95 5.69 -5.11 15.20
N ALA A 96 4.81 -5.03 14.18
CA ALA A 96 4.74 -6.04 13.13
C ALA A 96 6.05 -6.10 12.31
N ILE A 97 6.70 -4.95 12.12
CA ILE A 97 8.01 -4.84 11.45
C ILE A 97 9.13 -5.41 12.35
N GLN A 98 9.13 -5.06 13.64
CA GLN A 98 10.08 -5.54 14.64
C GLN A 98 10.05 -7.07 14.77
N ALA A 99 8.85 -7.66 14.74
CA ALA A 99 8.65 -9.11 14.81
C ALA A 99 9.29 -9.90 13.64
N VAL A 100 9.71 -9.21 12.56
CA VAL A 100 10.35 -9.83 11.39
C VAL A 100 11.83 -9.45 11.27
N ALA A 101 12.18 -8.20 11.56
CA ALA A 101 13.51 -7.67 11.26
C ALA A 101 14.39 -7.39 12.50
N GLU A 102 13.89 -7.66 13.71
CA GLU A 102 14.61 -7.44 14.97
C GLU A 102 15.19 -6.01 15.12
N ILE A 103 14.54 -5.05 14.47
CA ILE A 103 14.82 -3.62 14.59
C ILE A 103 13.59 -2.90 15.15
N ILE A 104 13.82 -1.77 15.83
CA ILE A 104 12.75 -0.85 16.22
C ILE A 104 12.75 0.29 15.19
N PRO A 105 11.79 0.29 14.23
CA PRO A 105 11.71 1.36 13.26
C PRO A 105 11.03 2.60 13.88
N GLU A 106 11.49 3.79 13.49
CA GLU A 106 10.86 5.05 13.89
C GLU A 106 10.50 5.81 12.61
N PHE A 107 9.21 5.95 12.33
CA PHE A 107 8.72 6.65 11.16
C PHE A 107 7.36 7.28 11.46
N GLY A 108 7.15 8.47 10.90
CA GLY A 108 5.87 9.12 10.83
C GLY A 108 5.06 8.70 9.60
N ASP A 109 3.89 9.31 9.47
CA ASP A 109 2.92 9.00 8.42
C ASP A 109 3.39 9.42 7.02
N HIS A 110 4.40 10.27 6.93
CA HIS A 110 4.92 10.80 5.66
C HIS A 110 6.36 10.37 5.35
N ASP A 111 6.96 9.53 6.19
CA ASP A 111 8.31 9.03 5.97
C ASP A 111 8.33 7.84 5.02
N CYS A 112 9.46 7.61 4.36
CA CYS A 112 9.66 6.42 3.54
C CYS A 112 10.00 5.23 4.43
N VAL A 113 8.99 4.49 4.89
CA VAL A 113 9.18 3.31 5.77
C VAL A 113 10.18 2.32 5.18
N ALA A 114 10.13 2.08 3.87
CA ALA A 114 11.05 1.17 3.20
C ALA A 114 12.51 1.64 3.25
N SER A 115 12.77 2.95 3.16
CA SER A 115 14.13 3.50 3.29
C SER A 115 14.59 3.48 4.74
N GLU A 116 13.73 3.90 5.67
CA GLU A 116 14.00 3.91 7.11
C GLU A 116 14.43 2.53 7.61
N VAL A 117 13.61 1.52 7.29
CA VAL A 117 13.86 0.14 7.68
C VAL A 117 15.11 -0.42 6.99
N ALA A 118 15.32 -0.11 5.71
CA ALA A 118 16.51 -0.56 4.99
C ALA A 118 17.80 0.03 5.58
N GLN A 119 17.78 1.31 5.94
CA GLN A 119 18.90 2.01 6.56
C GLN A 119 19.19 1.45 7.95
N ARG A 120 18.17 1.26 8.80
CA ARG A 120 18.37 0.66 10.14
C ARG A 120 18.96 -0.75 10.07
N ILE A 121 18.43 -1.60 9.20
CA ILE A 121 18.96 -2.96 9.01
C ILE A 121 20.39 -2.94 8.47
N PHE A 122 20.70 -1.99 7.58
CA PHE A 122 22.05 -1.88 7.06
C PHE A 122 23.02 -1.46 8.16
N ASN A 123 22.72 -0.38 8.87
CA ASN A 123 23.57 0.16 9.92
C ASN A 123 23.71 -0.82 11.10
N SER A 124 22.69 -1.63 11.44
CA SER A 124 22.80 -2.62 12.51
C SER A 124 23.72 -3.81 12.18
N ARG A 125 24.11 -3.97 10.92
CA ARG A 125 24.95 -5.08 10.43
C ARG A 125 26.37 -4.65 10.08
N HIS A 126 26.69 -3.36 10.20
CA HIS A 126 27.98 -2.82 9.78
C HIS A 126 28.47 -1.82 10.81
N ASP A 127 29.59 -2.13 11.46
CA ASP A 127 30.19 -1.28 12.50
C ASP A 127 30.97 -0.10 11.89
N ASP A 128 31.74 -0.35 10.82
CA ASP A 128 32.65 0.63 10.22
C ASP A 128 32.12 1.29 8.93
N TYR A 129 30.90 0.95 8.53
CA TYR A 129 30.33 1.38 7.25
C TYR A 129 28.85 1.73 7.39
N CYS A 130 28.46 2.91 6.91
CA CYS A 130 27.11 3.44 7.11
C CYS A 130 26.36 3.61 5.78
N TRP A 131 25.04 3.62 5.87
CA TRP A 131 24.12 3.75 4.74
C TRP A 131 24.42 4.95 3.82
N GLU A 132 24.83 6.07 4.38
CA GLU A 132 25.11 7.32 3.66
C GLU A 132 26.32 7.20 2.73
N ARG A 133 27.20 6.22 2.98
CA ARG A 133 28.37 5.92 2.14
C ARG A 133 28.04 5.00 0.96
N LEU A 134 26.85 4.40 0.93
CA LEU A 134 26.43 3.55 -0.19
C LEU A 134 26.12 4.38 -1.43
N ASP A 135 26.54 3.87 -2.58
CA ASP A 135 26.05 4.36 -3.85
C ASP A 135 24.52 4.21 -3.97
N ARG A 136 23.93 5.06 -4.79
CA ARG A 136 22.47 5.11 -5.02
C ARG A 136 21.89 3.76 -5.45
N ARG A 137 22.59 2.99 -6.29
CA ARG A 137 22.08 1.71 -6.82
C ARG A 137 21.94 0.64 -5.72
N PRO A 138 22.94 0.40 -4.86
CA PRO A 138 22.78 -0.40 -3.64
C PRO A 138 21.63 0.06 -2.74
N GLN A 139 21.51 1.36 -2.45
CA GLN A 139 20.42 1.89 -1.61
C GLN A 139 19.04 1.55 -2.20
N ILE A 140 18.84 1.75 -3.51
CA ILE A 140 17.59 1.39 -4.19
C ILE A 140 17.31 -0.11 -4.06
N LYS A 141 18.33 -0.96 -4.24
CA LYS A 141 18.17 -2.42 -4.12
C LYS A 141 17.75 -2.83 -2.72
N LEU A 142 18.38 -2.27 -1.68
CA LEU A 142 18.05 -2.56 -0.28
C LEU A 142 16.66 -2.05 0.09
N ARG A 143 16.30 -0.83 -0.33
CA ARG A 143 14.95 -0.28 -0.14
C ARG A 143 13.88 -1.14 -0.80
N ASN A 144 14.09 -1.59 -2.04
CA ASN A 144 13.13 -2.44 -2.74
C ASN A 144 13.01 -3.81 -2.06
N ARG A 145 14.11 -4.36 -1.52
CA ARG A 145 14.08 -5.57 -0.70
C ARG A 145 13.27 -5.35 0.58
N ALA A 146 13.45 -4.20 1.24
CA ALA A 146 12.68 -3.82 2.41
C ALA A 146 11.18 -3.74 2.10
N LYS A 147 10.82 -3.01 1.04
CA LYS A 147 9.43 -2.90 0.55
C LYS A 147 8.80 -4.28 0.30
N HIS A 148 9.54 -5.23 -0.28
CA HIS A 148 9.03 -6.56 -0.54
C HIS A 148 8.65 -7.32 0.75
N TRP A 149 9.56 -7.41 1.73
CA TRP A 149 9.26 -8.16 2.95
C TRP A 149 8.28 -7.43 3.88
N LEU A 150 8.22 -6.09 3.83
CA LEU A 150 7.18 -5.32 4.50
C LEU A 150 5.77 -5.72 4.02
N ASN A 151 5.59 -5.84 2.69
CA ASN A 151 4.31 -6.20 2.08
C ASN A 151 4.01 -7.71 2.07
N THR A 152 4.90 -8.55 2.59
CA THR A 152 4.70 -10.01 2.64
C THR A 152 4.80 -10.54 4.06
N SER A 153 5.97 -10.45 4.69
CA SER A 153 6.21 -10.99 6.03
C SER A 153 5.75 -10.07 7.16
N ALA A 154 5.98 -8.75 7.08
CA ALA A 154 5.60 -7.84 8.17
C ALA A 154 4.08 -7.71 8.29
N VAL A 155 3.39 -7.62 7.15
CA VAL A 155 1.93 -7.57 7.12
C VAL A 155 1.26 -8.83 7.71
N GLU A 156 1.92 -9.99 7.69
CA GLU A 156 1.43 -11.22 8.35
C GLU A 156 1.50 -11.16 9.89
N LYS A 157 2.21 -10.16 10.44
CA LYS A 157 2.28 -9.89 11.88
C LYS A 157 1.32 -8.79 12.32
N MET A 158 0.51 -8.26 11.40
CA MET A 158 -0.53 -7.28 11.72
C MET A 158 -1.73 -7.96 12.39
N THR A 159 -2.39 -7.22 13.26
CA THR A 159 -3.69 -7.55 13.85
C THR A 159 -4.62 -6.35 13.69
N VAL A 160 -5.93 -6.53 13.88
CA VAL A 160 -6.88 -5.41 13.78
C VAL A 160 -6.57 -4.30 14.80
N PRO A 161 -6.25 -4.58 16.08
CA PRO A 161 -5.81 -3.54 17.00
C PRO A 161 -4.58 -2.76 16.52
N LEU A 162 -3.54 -3.45 16.03
CA LEU A 162 -2.33 -2.81 15.50
C LEU A 162 -2.64 -1.94 14.27
N LEU A 163 -3.58 -2.39 13.44
CA LEU A 163 -4.04 -1.60 12.30
C LEU A 163 -4.83 -0.37 12.75
N GLN A 164 -5.74 -0.49 13.72
CA GLN A 164 -6.52 0.64 14.25
C GLN A 164 -5.63 1.71 14.88
N GLU A 165 -4.53 1.32 15.55
CA GLU A 165 -3.54 2.27 16.06
C GLU A 165 -2.84 3.06 14.94
N ARG A 166 -2.62 2.41 13.78
CA ARG A 166 -2.03 3.08 12.61
C ARG A 166 -3.04 3.78 11.73
N ASP A 167 -4.28 3.33 11.68
CA ASP A 167 -5.35 3.85 10.83
C ASP A 167 -6.60 4.16 11.66
N PRO A 168 -6.52 5.12 12.59
CA PRO A 168 -7.62 5.42 13.51
C PRO A 168 -8.86 5.97 12.79
N ASP A 169 -8.67 6.56 11.60
CA ASP A 169 -9.76 7.08 10.77
C ASP A 169 -10.40 6.00 9.88
N GLY A 170 -9.88 4.77 9.87
CA GLY A 170 -10.41 3.66 9.08
C GLY A 170 -10.30 3.90 7.56
N GLU A 171 -9.22 4.50 7.08
CA GLU A 171 -9.03 4.76 5.66
C GLU A 171 -9.00 3.45 4.84
N ILE A 172 -8.31 2.41 5.32
CA ILE A 172 -8.28 1.11 4.66
C ILE A 172 -9.67 0.50 4.60
N ILE A 173 -10.43 0.57 5.69
CA ILE A 173 -11.81 0.06 5.75
C ILE A 173 -12.65 0.77 4.69
N SER A 174 -12.56 2.10 4.58
CA SER A 174 -13.30 2.87 3.58
C SER A 174 -12.99 2.44 2.13
N TRP A 175 -11.74 2.02 1.85
CA TRP A 175 -11.37 1.48 0.54
C TRP A 175 -12.03 0.13 0.28
N LEU A 176 -12.04 -0.76 1.27
CA LEU A 176 -12.67 -2.08 1.15
C LEU A 176 -14.19 -1.94 0.93
N GLU A 177 -14.86 -1.10 1.70
CA GLU A 177 -16.30 -0.81 1.50
C GLU A 177 -16.57 -0.29 0.08
N THR A 178 -15.73 0.62 -0.42
CA THR A 178 -15.88 1.16 -1.77
C THR A 178 -15.67 0.08 -2.84
N ILE A 179 -14.70 -0.82 -2.65
CA ILE A 179 -14.48 -1.95 -3.56
C ILE A 179 -15.68 -2.90 -3.54
N GLY A 180 -16.23 -3.20 -2.36
CA GLY A 180 -17.44 -4.03 -2.21
C GLY A 180 -18.63 -3.45 -2.96
N GLN A 181 -18.90 -2.14 -2.79
CA GLN A 181 -19.98 -1.45 -3.51
C GLN A 181 -19.79 -1.47 -5.04
N LEU A 182 -18.55 -1.32 -5.51
CA LEU A 182 -18.25 -1.41 -6.94
C LEU A 182 -18.46 -2.82 -7.49
N ALA A 183 -18.17 -3.85 -6.69
CA ALA A 183 -18.37 -5.25 -7.07
C ALA A 183 -19.85 -5.66 -7.08
N GLU A 184 -20.66 -5.19 -6.13
CA GLU A 184 -22.12 -5.45 -6.11
C GLU A 184 -22.86 -4.83 -7.29
N THR A 185 -22.33 -3.72 -7.82
CA THR A 185 -22.90 -3.01 -8.97
C THR A 185 -22.30 -3.45 -10.30
N ALA A 186 -21.47 -4.51 -10.32
CA ALA A 186 -20.76 -5.07 -11.48
C ALA A 186 -21.69 -5.72 -12.50
#